data_AF-A0A8T0C1Y2-F1
#
_entry.id   AF-A0A8T0C1Y2-F1
#
_cell.length_a   1.000
_cell.length_b   1.000
_cell.length_c   1.000
_cell.angle_alpha   90.00
_cell.angle_beta   90.00
_cell.angle_gamma   90.00
#
_symmetry.space_group_name_H-M   'P 1'
#
loop_
_entity.id
_entity.type
_entity.pdbx_description
1 polymer ?
#
loop_
_entity_poly.entity_id
_entity_poly.type
_entity_poly.pdbx_seq_one_letter_code
_entity_poly.pdbx_strand_id
1 'polypeptide(L)'
;MAIGKVHHIPGDRKEYYSPNGSIWDLANRVFEERRKREIDPTLTLLRDQILDSANSPEEKYAQEQMQSIHDLLETVTKWSAELQRLTPEQLQSLMKLGSSVSKVIDLKDKLLRKS
;
A
#
# COMPACT_ATOMS: atom_id res chain seq x y z
N MET A 1 -18.71 3.86 -9.84
CA MET A 1 -17.62 3.41 -10.75
C MET A 1 -17.70 1.89 -10.86
N ALA A 2 -18.17 1.36 -11.99
CA ALA A 2 -18.45 -0.07 -12.13
C ALA A 2 -17.16 -0.88 -12.38
N ILE A 3 -16.92 -1.89 -11.56
CA ILE A 3 -15.76 -2.80 -11.66
C ILE A 3 -15.95 -3.93 -12.67
N GLY A 4 -17.08 -3.94 -13.40
CA GLY A 4 -17.32 -4.95 -14.43
C GLY A 4 -18.11 -4.44 -15.63
N LYS A 5 -18.06 -5.21 -16.72
CA LYS A 5 -18.89 -5.06 -17.91
C LYS A 5 -20.05 -6.04 -17.85
N VAL A 6 -21.24 -5.55 -18.21
CA VAL A 6 -22.43 -6.39 -18.37
C VAL A 6 -22.37 -7.02 -19.76
N HIS A 7 -22.30 -8.35 -19.81
CA HIS A 7 -22.48 -9.11 -21.03
C HIS A 7 -23.90 -9.69 -21.05
N HIS A 8 -24.63 -9.41 -22.14
CA HIS A 8 -25.93 -10.02 -22.38
C HIS A 8 -25.77 -11.17 -23.37
N ILE A 9 -26.23 -12.37 -22.98
CA ILE A 9 -26.32 -13.52 -23.87
C ILE A 9 -27.74 -13.53 -24.43
N PRO A 10 -27.94 -13.38 -25.76
CA PRO A 10 -29.28 -13.34 -26.34
C PRO A 10 -30.11 -14.57 -25.96
N GLY A 11 -31.29 -14.34 -25.37
CA GLY A 11 -32.19 -15.40 -24.91
C GLY A 11 -32.03 -15.81 -23.44
N ASP A 12 -31.01 -15.30 -22.75
CA ASP A 12 -30.85 -15.48 -21.30
C ASP A 12 -31.27 -14.19 -20.55
N ARG A 13 -31.95 -14.35 -19.42
CA ARG A 13 -32.35 -13.23 -18.53
C ARG A 13 -31.29 -12.90 -17.48
N LYS A 14 -30.23 -13.70 -17.39
CA LYS A 14 -29.13 -13.46 -16.45
C LYS A 14 -28.18 -12.37 -16.96
N GLU A 15 -27.79 -11.49 -16.05
CA GLU A 15 -26.72 -10.52 -16.29
C GLU A 15 -25.38 -11.15 -15.91
N TYR A 16 -24.44 -11.17 -16.85
CA TYR A 16 -23.09 -11.66 -16.62
C TYR A 16 -22.14 -10.49 -16.39
N TYR A 17 -21.46 -10.49 -15.25
CA TYR A 17 -20.49 -9.47 -14.87
C TYR A 17 -19.07 -10.02 -15.04
N SER A 18 -18.28 -9.41 -15.91
CA SER A 18 -16.85 -9.70 -16.03
C SER A 18 -16.03 -8.52 -15.48
N PRO A 19 -14.97 -8.74 -14.69
CA PRO A 19 -14.08 -7.67 -14.26
C PRO A 19 -13.50 -6.92 -15.46
N ASN A 20 -13.39 -5.60 -15.36
CA ASN A 20 -12.61 -4.84 -16.34
C ASN A 20 -11.11 -5.06 -16.09
N GLY A 21 -10.52 -6.05 -16.76
CA GLY A 21 -9.08 -6.38 -16.66
C GLY A 21 -8.78 -7.63 -15.84
N SER A 22 -7.50 -7.92 -15.66
CA SER A 22 -7.01 -9.02 -14.83
C SER A 22 -7.22 -8.76 -13.33
N ILE A 23 -7.08 -9.79 -12.50
CA ILE A 23 -7.12 -9.63 -11.02
C ILE A 23 -6.05 -8.65 -10.53
N TRP A 24 -4.90 -8.59 -11.22
CA TRP A 24 -3.84 -7.64 -10.95
C TRP A 24 -4.30 -6.19 -11.23
N ASP A 25 -4.97 -5.97 -12.36
CA ASP A 25 -5.50 -4.65 -12.72
C ASP A 25 -6.55 -4.18 -11.72
N LEU A 26 -7.41 -5.10 -11.27
CA LEU A 26 -8.40 -4.82 -10.24
C LEU A 26 -7.74 -4.46 -8.91
N ALA A 27 -6.73 -5.24 -8.48
CA ALA A 27 -6.00 -4.97 -7.24
C ALA A 27 -5.34 -3.58 -7.28
N ASN A 28 -4.61 -3.27 -8.35
CA ASN A 28 -3.99 -1.95 -8.54
C ASN A 28 -5.03 -0.82 -8.49
N ARG A 29 -6.18 -1.03 -9.12
CA ARG A 29 -7.27 -0.06 -9.09
C ARG A 29 -7.85 0.15 -7.70
N VAL A 30 -8.04 -0.92 -6.92
CA VAL A 30 -8.51 -0.79 -5.53
C VAL A 30 -7.50 -0.03 -4.68
N PHE A 31 -6.21 -0.36 -4.79
CA PHE A 31 -5.16 0.36 -4.07
C PHE A 31 -5.12 1.85 -4.43
N GLU A 32 -5.18 2.18 -5.72
CA GLU A 32 -5.22 3.56 -6.21
C GLU A 32 -6.41 4.34 -5.64
N GLU A 33 -7.60 3.74 -5.66
CA GLU A 33 -8.81 4.39 -5.12
C GLU A 33 -8.74 4.58 -3.61
N ARG A 34 -8.24 3.59 -2.87
CA ARG A 34 -8.03 3.72 -1.41
C ARG A 34 -7.01 4.80 -1.09
N ARG A 35 -5.88 4.85 -1.81
CA ARG A 35 -4.88 5.89 -1.63
C ARG A 35 -5.50 7.27 -1.77
N LYS A 36 -6.23 7.51 -2.86
CA LYS A 36 -6.90 8.80 -3.14
C LYS A 36 -7.96 9.18 -2.12
N ARG A 37 -8.74 8.21 -1.63
CA ARG A 37 -9.90 8.48 -0.77
C ARG A 37 -9.56 8.54 0.71
N GLU A 38 -8.52 7.84 1.13
CA GLU A 38 -8.24 7.60 2.55
C GLU A 38 -6.85 8.10 2.93
N ILE A 39 -5.82 7.82 2.13
CA ILE A 39 -4.43 8.09 2.50
C ILE A 39 -4.03 9.54 2.17
N ASP A 40 -4.25 10.00 0.95
CA ASP A 40 -3.87 11.34 0.51
C ASP A 40 -4.56 12.44 1.35
N PRO A 41 -5.86 12.32 1.71
CA PRO A 41 -6.52 13.28 2.61
C PRO A 41 -5.95 13.25 4.03
N THR A 42 -5.62 12.07 4.54
CA THR A 42 -5.04 11.93 5.89
C THR A 42 -3.64 12.55 5.96
N LEU A 43 -2.80 12.34 4.95
CA LEU A 43 -1.48 12.97 4.86
C LEU A 43 -1.58 14.50 4.79
N THR A 44 -2.58 15.02 4.07
CA THR A 44 -2.85 16.47 4.01
C THR A 44 -3.27 16.99 5.38
N LEU A 45 -4.23 16.35 6.02
CA LEU A 45 -4.70 16.73 7.36
C LEU A 45 -3.57 16.73 8.40
N LEU A 46 -2.75 15.67 8.42
CA LEU A 46 -1.61 15.58 9.33
C LEU A 46 -0.61 16.70 9.08
N ARG A 47 -0.29 17.00 7.81
CA ARG A 47 0.60 18.10 7.45
C ARG A 47 0.07 19.44 7.95
N ASP A 48 -1.22 19.72 7.76
CA ASP A 48 -1.84 20.97 8.22
C ASP A 48 -1.73 21.09 9.75
N GLN A 49 -2.07 20.02 10.49
CA GLN A 49 -2.01 19.99 11.96
C GLN A 49 -0.60 20.14 12.53
N ILE A 50 0.42 19.65 11.80
CA ILE A 50 1.84 19.78 12.16
C ILE A 50 2.34 21.21 11.94
N LEU A 51 1.82 21.92 10.93
CA LEU A 51 2.25 23.29 10.60
C LEU A 51 1.63 24.35 11.52
N ASP A 52 0.55 24.02 12.23
CA ASP A 52 -0.05 24.91 13.23
C ASP A 52 0.91 25.19 14.40
N SER A 53 0.76 26.36 15.01
CA SER A 53 1.56 26.73 16.18
C SER A 53 1.06 26.00 17.43
N ALA A 54 1.94 25.22 18.07
CA ALA A 54 1.67 24.66 19.39
C ALA A 54 1.71 25.76 20.47
N ASN A 55 0.68 25.78 21.32
CA ASN A 55 0.51 26.74 22.41
C ASN A 55 0.77 26.10 23.79
N SER A 56 1.02 24.78 23.85
CA SER A 56 1.37 24.07 25.08
C SER A 56 2.42 22.98 24.85
N PRO A 57 3.12 22.53 25.91
CA PRO A 57 4.00 21.36 25.84
C PRO A 57 3.28 20.09 25.39
N GLU A 58 2.02 19.90 25.79
CA GLU A 58 1.20 18.74 25.41
C GLU A 58 0.88 18.76 23.91
N GLU A 59 0.54 19.93 23.35
CA GLU A 59 0.31 20.11 21.92
C GLU A 59 1.59 19.84 21.13
N LYS A 60 2.73 20.32 21.61
CA LYS A 60 4.04 20.05 20.99
C LYS A 60 4.33 18.55 20.94
N TYR A 61 4.13 17.83 22.05
CA TYR A 61 4.31 16.39 22.09
C TYR A 61 3.36 15.66 21.13
N ALA A 62 2.09 16.08 21.07
CA ALA A 62 1.13 15.54 20.12
C ALA A 62 1.56 15.76 18.66
N GLN A 63 2.08 16.95 18.32
CA GLN A 63 2.62 17.24 16.99
C GLN A 63 3.83 16.36 16.64
N GLU A 64 4.73 16.08 17.58
CA GLU A 64 5.85 15.15 17.37
C GLU A 64 5.37 13.72 17.06
N GLN A 65 4.30 13.25 17.72
CA GLN A 65 3.69 11.97 17.40
C GLN A 65 3.01 11.98 16.03
N MET A 66 2.30 13.06 15.69
CA MET A 66 1.67 13.23 14.38
C MET A 66 2.70 13.25 13.25
N GLN A 67 3.85 13.90 13.46
CA GLN A 67 4.97 13.88 12.51
C GLN A 67 5.48 12.45 12.29
N SER A 68 5.67 11.68 13.36
CA SER A 68 6.12 10.29 13.28
C SER A 68 5.14 9.42 12.48
N ILE A 69 3.83 9.63 12.67
CA ILE A 69 2.78 8.93 11.92
C ILE A 69 2.80 9.37 10.45
N HIS A 70 2.89 10.68 10.18
CA HIS A 70 2.95 11.23 8.83
C HIS A 70 4.12 10.61 8.05
N ASP A 71 5.31 10.56 8.63
CA ASP A 71 6.52 10.05 7.96
C ASP A 71 6.44 8.55 7.66
N LEU A 72 5.86 7.78 8.58
CA LEU A 72 5.59 6.36 8.35
C LEU A 72 4.60 6.16 7.20
N LEU A 73 3.48 6.88 7.22
CA LEU A 73 2.47 6.81 6.16
C LEU A 73 3.05 7.24 4.81
N GLU A 74 3.85 8.29 4.77
CA GLU A 74 4.51 8.77 3.55
C GLU A 74 5.45 7.70 2.99
N THR A 75 6.25 7.06 3.84
CA THR A 75 7.17 5.99 3.47
C THR A 75 6.43 4.79 2.88
N VAL A 76 5.38 4.31 3.56
CA VAL A 76 4.56 3.18 3.09
C VAL A 76 3.86 3.53 1.77
N THR A 77 3.38 4.75 1.62
CA THR A 77 2.68 5.21 0.41
C THR A 77 3.62 5.26 -0.78
N LYS A 78 4.83 5.82 -0.60
CA LYS A 78 5.88 5.85 -1.63
C LYS A 78 6.24 4.43 -2.09
N TRP A 79 6.52 3.54 -1.15
CA TRP A 79 6.85 2.14 -1.46
C TRP A 79 5.70 1.41 -2.15
N SER A 80 4.46 1.61 -1.69
CA SER A 80 3.28 1.03 -2.34
C SER A 80 3.14 1.49 -3.80
N ALA A 81 3.38 2.77 -4.09
CA ALA A 81 3.35 3.30 -5.46
C ALA A 81 4.44 2.69 -6.35
N GLU A 82 5.61 2.36 -5.81
CA GLU A 82 6.66 1.63 -6.53
C GLU A 82 6.21 0.20 -6.86
N LEU A 83 5.59 -0.50 -5.91
CA LEU A 83 5.07 -1.85 -6.14
C LEU A 83 3.98 -1.90 -7.21
N GLN A 84 3.11 -0.89 -7.27
CA GLN A 84 2.05 -0.80 -8.28
C GLN A 84 2.60 -0.67 -9.72
N ARG A 85 3.85 -0.25 -9.90
CA ARG A 85 4.51 -0.16 -11.21
C ARG A 85 5.06 -1.51 -11.70
N LEU A 86 5.11 -2.51 -10.82
CA LEU A 86 5.63 -3.84 -11.15
C LEU A 86 4.58 -4.68 -11.86
N THR A 87 5.02 -5.58 -12.74
CA THR A 87 4.17 -6.68 -13.20
C THR A 87 4.05 -7.75 -12.11
N PRO A 88 3.03 -8.64 -12.16
CA PRO A 88 2.91 -9.76 -11.23
C PRO A 88 4.19 -10.61 -11.13
N GLU A 89 4.86 -10.85 -12.26
CA GLU A 89 6.08 -11.65 -12.35
C GLU A 89 7.27 -10.95 -11.68
N GLN A 90 7.37 -9.62 -11.84
CA GLN A 90 8.39 -8.82 -11.18
C GLN A 90 8.18 -8.80 -9.67
N LEU A 91 6.94 -8.64 -9.19
CA LEU A 91 6.61 -8.72 -7.77
C LEU A 91 6.94 -10.11 -7.21
N GLN A 92 6.57 -11.18 -7.92
CA GLN A 92 6.89 -12.54 -7.50
C GLN A 92 8.40 -12.78 -7.40
N SER A 93 9.16 -12.24 -8.37
CA SER A 93 10.63 -12.33 -8.36
C SER A 93 11.22 -11.58 -7.17
N LEU A 94 10.72 -10.37 -6.87
CA LEU A 94 11.13 -9.61 -5.69
C LEU A 94 10.87 -10.37 -4.39
N MET A 95 9.70 -10.98 -4.23
CA MET A 95 9.35 -11.78 -3.05
C MET A 95 10.27 -13.01 -2.88
N LYS A 96 10.62 -13.68 -3.98
CA LYS A 96 11.57 -14.80 -3.96
C LYS A 96 12.97 -14.35 -3.50
N LEU A 97 13.44 -13.20 -3.98
CA LEU A 97 14.72 -12.62 -3.56
C LEU A 97 14.70 -12.28 -2.06
N GLY A 98 13.65 -11.62 -1.57
CA GLY A 98 13.50 -11.30 -0.14
C GLY A 98 13.54 -12.55 0.75
N SER A 99 12.83 -13.62 0.36
CA SER A 99 12.86 -14.90 1.09
C SER A 99 14.24 -15.55 1.12
N SER A 100 15.05 -15.32 0.08
CA SER A 100 16.40 -15.85 -0.01
C SER A 100 17.37 -15.08 0.89
N VAL A 101 17.22 -13.75 0.97
CA VAL A 101 18.00 -12.90 1.89
C VAL A 101 17.73 -13.28 3.35
N SER A 102 16.47 -13.49 3.73
CA SER A 102 16.12 -13.94 5.09
C SER A 102 16.81 -15.27 5.45
N LYS A 103 16.82 -16.24 4.52
CA LYS A 103 17.49 -17.54 4.74
C LYS A 103 18.99 -17.41 4.94
N VAL A 104 19.64 -16.48 4.24
CA VAL A 104 21.08 -16.22 4.38
C VAL A 104 21.39 -15.57 5.73
N ILE A 105 20.56 -14.63 6.18
CA ILE A 105 20.68 -14.02 7.51
C ILE A 105 20.49 -15.08 8.60
N ASP A 106 19.43 -15.90 8.51
CA ASP A 106 19.17 -16.99 9.46
C ASP A 106 20.32 -18.01 9.52
N LEU A 107 20.93 -18.31 8.38
CA LEU A 107 22.07 -19.22 8.30
C LEU A 107 23.31 -18.61 8.95
N LYS A 108 23.58 -17.32 8.68
CA LYS A 108 24.67 -16.58 9.32
C LYS A 108 24.48 -16.53 10.83
N ASP A 109 23.29 -16.24 11.33
CA ASP A 109 22.99 -16.18 12.76
C ASP A 109 23.14 -17.55 13.44
N LYS A 110 22.74 -18.64 12.77
CA LYS A 110 22.95 -20.00 13.28
C LYS A 110 24.43 -20.40 13.34
N LEU A 111 25.24 -19.96 12.38
CA LEU A 111 26.68 -20.21 12.36
C LEU A 111 27.41 -19.37 13.41
N LEU A 112 27.03 -18.10 13.59
CA LEU A 112 27.62 -17.20 14.59
C LEU A 112 27.20 -17.57 16.03
N ARG A 113 26.00 -18.11 16.24
CA ARG A 113 25.55 -18.58 17.57
C ARG A 113 26.21 -19.89 18.02
N LYS A 114 26.91 -20.60 17.12
CA LYS A 114 27.57 -21.88 17.40
C LYS A 114 29.10 -21.75 17.53
N SER A 115 29.62 -20.52 17.53
CA SER A 115 31.04 -20.19 17.78
C SER A 115 31.22 -19.48 19.11
#